data_AF-A0A960AL21-F1
#
_entry.id   AF-A0A960AL21-F1
#
_cell.length_a   1.000
_cell.length_b   1.000
_cell.length_c   1.000
_cell.angle_alpha   90.00
_cell.angle_beta   90.00
_cell.angle_gamma   90.00
#
_symmetry.space_group_name_H-M   'P 1'
#
loop_
_entity.id
_entity.type
_entity.pdbx_description
1 polymer ?
#
loop_
_entity_poly.entity_id
_entity_poly.type
_entity_poly.pdbx_seq_one_letter_code
_entity_poly.pdbx_strand_id
1 'polypeptide(L)'
;MRRSIMVLAACALAVPLVSTPATAAPLKSCGPVKMAGFPKPLAIKVKVKGLSCGDASLLWTSYISSGEALPPPLDELKATCKDGPKAARKKAAKVNRLAIVCRKGKVVTTAWALGG
;
A
#
# COMPACT_ATOMS: atom_id res chain seq x y z
N MET A 1 -13.30 -67.97 2.15
CA MET A 1 -14.40 -67.87 1.18
C MET A 1 -15.14 -66.57 1.40
N ARG A 2 -15.45 -65.88 0.30
CA ARG A 2 -16.14 -64.59 0.16
C ARG A 2 -17.41 -64.50 1.02
N ARG A 3 -17.66 -63.33 1.62
CA ARG A 3 -18.98 -62.66 1.56
C ARG A 3 -18.88 -61.21 2.05
N SER A 4 -18.91 -60.32 1.07
CA SER A 4 -19.12 -58.89 1.16
C SER A 4 -20.55 -58.59 1.61
N ILE A 5 -20.76 -57.64 2.53
CA ILE A 5 -22.04 -56.92 2.65
C ILE A 5 -21.72 -55.43 2.93
N MET A 6 -22.11 -54.59 1.97
CA MET A 6 -22.21 -53.13 1.98
C MET A 6 -23.18 -52.62 3.06
N VAL A 7 -23.17 -51.28 3.30
CA VAL A 7 -24.23 -50.38 3.85
C VAL A 7 -23.58 -49.48 4.94
N LEU A 8 -23.65 -48.14 4.97
CA LEU A 8 -24.37 -47.14 4.19
C LEU A 8 -23.58 -45.81 4.27
N ALA A 9 -23.62 -45.02 3.21
CA ALA A 9 -23.05 -43.68 3.15
C ALA A 9 -23.90 -42.66 3.94
N ALA A 10 -23.26 -41.86 4.79
CA ALA A 10 -23.79 -40.60 5.30
C ALA A 10 -22.83 -39.48 4.89
N CYS A 11 -23.03 -38.91 3.69
CA CYS A 11 -22.38 -37.69 3.26
C CYS A 11 -22.99 -36.51 4.02
N ALA A 12 -22.34 -36.09 5.10
CA ALA A 12 -22.57 -34.77 5.68
C ALA A 12 -22.13 -33.71 4.66
N LEU A 13 -23.09 -33.00 4.07
CA LEU A 13 -22.87 -31.80 3.26
C LEU A 13 -22.30 -30.69 4.15
N ALA A 14 -20.99 -30.73 4.39
CA ALA A 14 -20.25 -29.57 4.83
C ALA A 14 -20.15 -28.61 3.65
N VAL A 15 -21.07 -27.65 3.58
CA VAL A 15 -20.98 -26.51 2.66
C VAL A 15 -19.67 -25.78 2.98
N PRO A 16 -18.66 -25.77 2.09
CA PRO A 16 -17.54 -24.89 2.30
C PRO A 16 -18.07 -23.47 2.06
N LEU A 17 -18.13 -22.68 3.13
CA LEU A 17 -18.20 -21.23 3.04
C LEU A 17 -16.98 -20.77 2.23
N VAL A 18 -17.16 -20.67 0.91
CA VAL A 18 -16.19 -20.10 -0.01
C VAL A 18 -16.03 -18.65 0.41
N SER A 19 -15.04 -18.41 1.27
CA SER A 19 -14.59 -17.09 1.66
C SER A 19 -13.98 -16.46 0.42
N THR A 20 -14.80 -15.77 -0.37
CA THR A 20 -14.34 -14.99 -1.51
C THR A 20 -13.20 -14.09 -1.05
N PRO A 21 -12.00 -14.15 -1.65
CA PRO A 21 -10.90 -13.31 -1.24
C PRO A 21 -11.33 -11.86 -1.43
N ALA A 22 -11.36 -11.10 -0.34
CA ALA A 22 -11.56 -9.66 -0.38
C ALA A 22 -10.52 -9.08 -1.33
N THR A 23 -10.95 -8.79 -2.57
CA THR A 23 -10.06 -8.33 -3.62
C THR A 23 -9.65 -6.93 -3.23
N ALA A 24 -8.46 -6.80 -2.64
CA ALA A 24 -7.94 -5.51 -2.23
C ALA A 24 -7.88 -4.61 -3.46
N ALA A 25 -8.79 -3.63 -3.55
CA ALA A 25 -8.85 -2.75 -4.72
C ALA A 25 -7.44 -2.23 -5.08
N PRO A 26 -7.03 -2.34 -6.36
CA PRO A 26 -5.65 -2.17 -6.77
C PRO A 26 -5.18 -0.76 -6.48
N LEU A 27 -3.98 -0.64 -5.94
CA LEU A 27 -3.33 0.65 -5.76
C LEU A 27 -3.00 1.23 -7.15
N LYS A 28 -3.50 2.43 -7.43
CA LYS A 28 -3.18 3.17 -8.65
C LYS A 28 -1.73 3.67 -8.57
N SER A 29 -0.94 3.40 -9.61
CA SER A 29 0.44 3.91 -9.68
C SER A 29 0.44 5.36 -10.15
N CYS A 30 1.22 6.20 -9.49
CA CYS A 30 1.46 7.58 -9.86
C CYS A 30 2.90 7.77 -10.35
N GLY A 31 3.13 8.85 -11.10
CA GLY A 31 4.48 9.24 -11.51
C GLY A 31 5.39 9.57 -10.32
N PRO A 32 6.70 9.69 -10.56
CA PRO A 32 7.63 10.15 -9.55
C PRO A 32 7.34 11.61 -9.16
N VAL A 33 7.43 11.91 -7.87
CA VAL A 33 7.27 13.27 -7.33
C VAL A 33 8.58 14.00 -7.49
N LYS A 34 8.56 15.17 -8.11
CA LYS A 34 9.71 16.03 -8.37
C LYS A 34 9.46 17.41 -7.78
N MET A 35 10.53 18.10 -7.43
CA MET A 35 10.50 19.48 -6.96
C MET A 35 11.45 20.31 -7.81
N ALA A 36 11.05 21.54 -8.14
CA ALA A 36 11.90 22.47 -8.88
C ALA A 36 13.21 22.71 -8.10
N GLY A 37 14.34 22.71 -8.81
CA GLY A 37 15.66 22.87 -8.18
C GLY A 37 16.26 21.58 -7.57
N PHE A 38 15.52 20.47 -7.53
CA PHE A 38 16.04 19.17 -7.10
C PHE A 38 16.29 18.24 -8.30
N PRO A 39 17.54 17.78 -8.54
CA PRO A 39 17.86 16.94 -9.70
C PRO A 39 17.33 15.51 -9.59
N LYS A 40 17.02 15.05 -8.37
CA LYS A 40 16.48 13.72 -8.10
C LYS A 40 15.01 13.82 -7.68
N PRO A 41 14.15 12.88 -8.11
CA PRO A 41 12.76 12.85 -7.64
C PRO A 41 12.74 12.69 -6.11
N LEU A 42 11.83 13.38 -5.44
CA LEU A 42 11.62 13.28 -4.01
C LEU A 42 11.00 11.92 -3.66
N ALA A 43 10.04 11.43 -4.43
CA ALA A 43 9.44 10.12 -4.18
C ALA A 43 9.30 9.33 -5.48
N ILE A 44 9.60 8.04 -5.44
CA ILE A 44 9.44 7.11 -6.57
C ILE A 44 8.55 5.94 -6.19
N LYS A 45 8.04 5.22 -7.20
CA LYS A 45 7.08 4.12 -7.01
C LYS A 45 5.88 4.52 -6.14
N VAL A 46 5.38 5.73 -6.37
CA VAL A 46 4.21 6.25 -5.66
C VAL A 46 2.99 5.44 -6.07
N LYS A 47 2.28 4.93 -5.07
CA LYS A 47 1.05 4.17 -5.24
C LYS A 47 -0.02 4.73 -4.33
N VAL A 48 -1.23 4.87 -4.83
CA VAL A 48 -2.34 5.52 -4.13
C VAL A 48 -3.60 4.67 -4.20
N LYS A 49 -4.46 4.81 -3.19
CA LYS A 49 -5.81 4.27 -3.16
C LYS A 49 -6.70 5.23 -2.41
N GLY A 50 -7.84 5.59 -3.00
CA GLY A 50 -8.73 6.62 -2.45
C GLY A 50 -8.09 8.01 -2.39
N LEU A 51 -7.06 8.27 -3.20
CA LEU A 51 -6.36 9.55 -3.29
C LEU A 51 -5.99 9.84 -4.75
N SER A 52 -6.01 11.11 -5.16
CA SER A 52 -5.52 11.51 -6.47
C SER A 52 -3.98 11.51 -6.52
N CYS A 53 -3.40 11.42 -7.72
CA CYS A 53 -1.94 11.52 -7.86
C CYS A 53 -1.42 12.93 -7.57
N GLY A 54 -2.23 13.97 -7.78
CA GLY A 54 -1.87 15.35 -7.42
C GLY A 54 -1.75 15.53 -5.91
N ASP A 55 -2.75 15.04 -5.16
CA ASP A 55 -2.74 15.08 -3.69
C ASP A 55 -1.60 14.25 -3.10
N ALA A 56 -1.31 13.09 -3.70
CA ALA A 56 -0.17 12.28 -3.30
C ALA A 56 1.15 13.03 -3.56
N SER A 57 1.24 13.75 -4.69
CA SER A 57 2.42 14.58 -4.97
C SER A 57 2.62 15.64 -3.91
N LEU A 58 1.57 16.41 -3.58
CA LEU A 58 1.61 17.41 -2.51
C LEU A 58 2.02 16.79 -1.17
N LEU A 59 1.40 15.65 -0.80
CA LEU A 59 1.71 14.96 0.45
C LEU A 59 3.18 14.53 0.52
N TRP A 60 3.72 13.91 -0.53
CA TRP A 60 5.10 13.44 -0.56
C TRP A 60 6.11 14.59 -0.65
N THR A 61 5.77 15.67 -1.35
CA THR A 61 6.55 16.91 -1.34
C THR A 61 6.63 17.49 0.06
N SER A 62 5.49 17.67 0.74
CA SER A 62 5.44 18.17 2.13
C SER A 62 6.08 17.21 3.14
N TYR A 63 5.97 15.89 2.94
CA TYR A 63 6.59 14.89 3.80
C TYR A 63 8.12 14.97 3.79
N ILE A 64 8.71 15.32 2.64
CA ILE A 64 10.16 15.32 2.45
C ILE A 64 10.77 16.72 2.62
N SER A 65 10.08 17.76 2.15
CA SER A 65 10.62 19.12 2.08
C SER A 65 10.19 20.04 3.24
N SER A 66 9.59 19.49 4.30
CA SER A 66 9.29 20.18 5.59
C SER A 66 9.03 21.68 5.46
N GLY A 67 7.91 22.08 4.83
CA GLY A 67 7.62 23.51 4.62
C GLY A 67 6.26 23.79 3.96
N GLU A 68 5.74 22.84 3.18
CA GLU A 68 4.39 22.97 2.61
C GLU A 68 3.33 22.54 3.63
N ALA A 69 2.47 23.49 4.01
CA ALA A 69 1.25 23.20 4.73
C ALA A 69 0.32 22.36 3.83
N LEU A 70 -0.12 21.21 4.34
CA LEU A 70 -1.07 20.35 3.64
C LEU A 70 -2.49 20.71 4.07
N PRO A 71 -3.46 20.77 3.13
CA PRO A 71 -4.85 20.88 3.52
C PRO A 71 -5.28 19.60 4.27
N PRO A 72 -6.13 19.69 5.31
CA PRO A 72 -6.85 18.50 5.78
C PRO A 72 -7.69 17.95 4.61
N PRO A 73 -7.69 16.63 4.32
CA PRO A 73 -7.26 15.51 5.15
C PRO A 73 -5.82 14.99 4.93
N LEU A 74 -5.02 15.66 4.09
CA LEU A 74 -3.67 15.20 3.73
C LEU A 74 -2.67 15.33 4.87
N ASP A 75 -2.79 16.38 5.69
CA ASP A 75 -1.96 16.55 6.88
C ASP A 75 -2.16 15.42 7.89
N GLU A 76 -3.42 15.05 8.13
CA GLU A 76 -3.75 13.93 9.00
C GLU A 76 -3.29 12.59 8.40
N LEU A 77 -3.34 12.43 7.07
CA LEU A 77 -2.80 11.26 6.40
C LEU A 77 -1.27 11.21 6.54
N LYS A 78 -0.59 12.36 6.43
CA LYS A 78 0.86 12.50 6.63
C LYS A 78 1.26 12.08 8.05
N ALA A 79 0.48 12.43 9.07
CA ALA A 79 0.71 12.00 10.45
C ALA A 79 0.62 10.46 10.64
N THR A 80 -0.07 9.74 9.75
CA THR A 80 -0.14 8.27 9.79
C THR A 80 0.99 7.57 9.02
N CYS A 81 1.90 8.33 8.40
CA CYS A 81 3.02 7.77 7.65
C CYS A 81 3.95 6.99 8.56
N LYS A 82 4.30 5.78 8.12
CA LYS A 82 5.24 4.89 8.81
C LYS A 82 6.07 4.12 7.82
N ASP A 83 7.10 3.47 8.32
CA ASP A 83 7.89 2.53 7.56
C ASP A 83 7.02 1.45 6.90
N GLY A 84 7.29 1.23 5.62
CA GLY A 84 6.73 0.13 4.86
C GLY A 84 7.26 -1.23 5.34
N PRO A 85 6.70 -2.33 4.82
CA PRO A 85 7.10 -3.68 5.22
C PRO A 85 8.60 -3.91 4.94
N LYS A 86 9.24 -4.77 5.75
CA LYS A 86 10.69 -5.07 5.70
C LYS A 86 11.21 -5.37 4.28
N ALA A 87 10.42 -6.10 3.48
CA ALA A 87 10.76 -6.41 2.10
C ALA A 87 10.80 -5.17 1.19
N ALA A 88 9.86 -4.24 1.35
CA ALA A 88 9.85 -2.98 0.61
C ALA A 88 11.01 -2.08 1.04
N ARG A 89 11.27 -1.98 2.35
CA ARG A 89 12.42 -1.25 2.90
C ARG A 89 13.75 -1.75 2.34
N LYS A 90 13.99 -3.07 2.33
CA LYS A 90 15.20 -3.66 1.75
C LYS A 90 15.37 -3.30 0.27
N LYS A 91 14.29 -3.26 -0.50
CA LYS A 91 14.32 -2.91 -1.94
C LYS A 91 14.54 -1.41 -2.16
N ALA A 92 13.92 -0.56 -1.35
CA ALA A 92 14.10 0.89 -1.40
C ALA A 92 15.53 1.28 -0.98
N ALA A 93 16.10 0.61 0.03
CA ALA A 93 17.46 0.86 0.49
C ALA A 93 18.52 0.63 -0.61
N LYS A 94 18.31 -0.34 -1.52
CA LYS A 94 19.22 -0.58 -2.67
C LYS A 94 19.35 0.62 -3.60
N VAL A 95 18.37 1.52 -3.60
CA VAL A 95 18.37 2.75 -4.40
C VAL A 95 18.46 3.99 -3.52
N ASN A 96 18.94 3.84 -2.28
CA ASN A 96 19.06 4.90 -1.27
C ASN A 96 17.74 5.64 -1.02
N ARG A 97 16.67 4.87 -0.78
CA ARG A 97 15.31 5.38 -0.50
C ARG A 97 14.73 4.72 0.74
N LEU A 98 13.82 5.43 1.39
CA LEU A 98 12.97 4.90 2.46
C LEU A 98 11.62 4.47 1.89
N ALA A 99 11.22 3.23 2.14
CA ALA A 99 9.88 2.78 1.79
C ALA A 99 8.92 3.23 2.88
N ILE A 100 8.01 4.15 2.57
CA ILE A 100 7.03 4.73 3.49
C ILE A 100 5.62 4.39 3.03
N VAL A 101 4.74 4.18 4.00
CA VAL A 101 3.32 3.88 3.83
C VAL A 101 2.52 4.79 4.75
N CYS A 102 1.62 5.57 4.19
CA CYS A 102 0.66 6.41 4.92
C CYS A 102 -0.73 5.85 4.67
N ARG A 103 -1.52 5.67 5.74
CA ARG A 103 -2.84 5.03 5.66
C ARG A 103 -3.78 5.60 6.70
N LYS A 104 -4.91 6.13 6.23
CA LYS A 104 -6.03 6.57 7.06
C LYS A 104 -7.34 6.06 6.46
N GLY A 105 -8.01 5.15 7.17
CA GLY A 105 -9.24 4.51 6.70
C GLY A 105 -9.06 3.81 5.34
N LYS A 106 -9.82 4.25 4.33
CA LYS A 106 -9.78 3.74 2.95
C LYS A 106 -8.68 4.38 2.10
N VAL A 107 -8.07 5.46 2.58
CA VAL A 107 -7.02 6.19 1.87
C VAL A 107 -5.66 5.58 2.20
N VAL A 108 -4.89 5.24 1.16
CA VAL A 108 -3.54 4.71 1.29
C VAL A 108 -2.65 5.40 0.27
N THR A 109 -1.47 5.83 0.70
CA THR A 109 -0.39 6.16 -0.21
C THR A 109 0.90 5.48 0.22
N THR A 110 1.66 4.96 -0.73
CA THR A 110 2.96 4.37 -0.49
C THR A 110 3.96 4.96 -1.46
N ALA A 111 5.19 5.15 -1.01
CA ALA A 111 6.25 5.61 -1.88
C ALA A 111 7.61 5.14 -1.37
N TRP A 112 8.59 5.20 -2.26
CA TRP A 112 9.99 5.16 -1.90
C TRP A 112 10.47 6.61 -1.86
N ALA A 113 10.36 7.20 -0.68
CA ALA A 113 10.77 8.56 -0.40
C ALA A 113 12.30 8.67 -0.44
N LEU A 114 12.79 9.79 -0.98
CA LEU A 114 14.12 10.28 -0.68
C LEU A 114 14.11 10.56 0.81
N GLY A 115 14.86 9.78 1.57
CA GLY A 115 14.81 9.85 3.02
C GLY A 115 16.21 10.02 3.57
N GLY A 116 16.33 11.04 4.43
CA GLY A 116 17.45 11.34 5.32
C GLY A 116 18.65 11.88 4.57
#